data_AF-A0A1S1LFM4-F1
#
_entry.id   AF-A0A1S1LFM4-F1
#
_cell.length_a   1.000
_cell.length_b   1.000
_cell.length_c   1.000
_cell.angle_alpha   90.00
_cell.angle_beta   90.00
_cell.angle_gamma   90.00
#
_symmetry.space_group_name_H-M   'P 1'
#
loop_
_entity.id
_entity.type
_entity.pdbx_description
1 polymer ?
#
loop_
_entity_poly.entity_id
_entity_poly.type
_entity_poly.pdbx_seq_one_letter_code
_entity_poly.pdbx_strand_id
1 'polypeptide(L)' 'MKVEQAGTNFWRVTDGTRTWTVKSAANFGLRYWTIDNSRGTRLAPGGPTGQRIIAAIRAARQ' A
#
# COMPACT_ATOMS: atom_id res chain seq x y z
N MET A 1 -3.56 -7.55 -9.16
CA MET A 1 -3.55 -6.24 -8.47
C MET A 1 -3.32 -5.11 -9.46
N LYS A 2 -4.19 -4.12 -9.46
CA LYS A 2 -4.01 -2.82 -10.12
C LYS A 2 -3.51 -1.80 -9.08
N VAL A 3 -2.53 -0.99 -9.43
CA VAL A 3 -1.99 0.07 -8.58
C VAL A 3 -2.20 1.41 -9.27
N GLU A 4 -2.77 2.37 -8.55
CA GLU A 4 -2.99 3.73 -9.02
C GLU A 4 -2.30 4.69 -8.04
N GLN A 5 -1.45 5.57 -8.55
CA GLN A 5 -0.81 6.58 -7.71
C GLN A 5 -1.76 7.75 -7.50
N ALA A 6 -2.13 8.01 -6.25
CA ALA A 6 -3.01 9.10 -5.84
C ALA A 6 -2.24 10.34 -5.34
N GLY A 7 -0.93 10.20 -5.13
CA GLY A 7 -0.03 11.31 -4.75
C GLY A 7 1.41 10.83 -4.51
N THR A 8 2.30 11.76 -4.14
CA THR A 8 3.76 11.53 -4.02
C THR A 8 4.13 10.35 -3.12
N ASN A 9 3.26 9.99 -2.17
CA ASN A 9 3.44 8.82 -1.29
C ASN A 9 2.13 8.10 -0.97
N PHE A 10 1.16 8.19 -1.88
CA PHE A 10 -0.18 7.65 -1.71
C PHE A 10 -0.58 6.83 -2.93
N TRP A 11 -1.11 5.64 -2.68
CA TRP A 11 -1.59 4.72 -3.70
C TRP A 11 -2.95 4.15 -3.34
N ARG A 12 -3.74 3.88 -4.37
CA ARG A 12 -4.89 2.99 -4.29
C ARG A 12 -4.50 1.68 -4.95
N VAL A 13 -4.72 0.57 -4.24
CA VAL A 13 -4.45 -0.78 -4.74
C VAL A 13 -5.75 -1.55 -4.79
N THR A 14 -6.04 -2.19 -5.90
CA THR A 14 -7.28 -2.96 -6.11
C THR A 14 -6.95 -4.38 -6.56
N ASP A 15 -7.61 -5.36 -5.95
CA ASP A 15 -7.50 -6.78 -6.27
C ASP A 15 -8.91 -7.42 -6.27
N GLY A 16 -9.49 -7.56 -7.45
CA GLY A 16 -10.91 -7.92 -7.60
C GLY A 16 -11.80 -6.89 -6.90
N THR A 17 -12.60 -7.34 -5.93
CA THR A 17 -13.51 -6.48 -5.14
C THR A 17 -12.85 -5.83 -3.92
N ARG A 18 -11.57 -6.13 -3.66
CA ARG A 18 -10.84 -5.59 -2.52
C ARG A 18 -10.06 -4.35 -2.93
N THR A 19 -10.16 -3.30 -2.12
CA THR A 19 -9.42 -2.05 -2.33
C THR A 19 -8.74 -1.62 -1.04
N TRP A 20 -7.52 -1.14 -1.19
CA TRP A 20 -6.71 -0.58 -0.11
C TRP A 20 -6.21 0.80 -0.48
N THR A 21 -6.20 1.68 0.52
CA THR A 21 -5.44 2.93 0.48
C THR A 21 -4.12 2.68 1.17
N VAL A 22 -3.04 3.07 0.51
CA VAL A 22 -1.68 2.84 0.98
C VAL A 22 -0.93 4.15 1.03
N LYS A 23 -0.31 4.41 2.17
CA LYS A 23 0.59 5.55 2.39
C LYS A 23 1.98 5.02 2.74
N SER A 24 3.02 5.69 2.25
CA SER A 24 4.35 5.51 2.80
C SER A 24 4.89 6.80 3.41
N ALA A 25 5.70 6.68 4.46
CA ALA A 25 6.45 7.78 5.02
C ALA A 25 7.91 7.35 5.21
N ALA A 26 8.83 8.29 5.10
CA ALA A 26 10.23 8.06 5.44
C ALA A 26 10.57 8.92 6.67
N ASN A 27 11.19 8.32 7.69
CA ASN A 27 11.71 9.04 8.84
C ASN A 27 13.02 8.40 9.30
N PHE A 28 14.06 9.20 9.54
CA PHE A 28 15.40 8.74 9.94
C PHE A 28 15.96 7.59 9.08
N GLY A 29 15.79 7.66 7.75
CA GLY A 29 16.26 6.61 6.81
C GLY A 29 15.40 5.33 6.78
N LEU A 30 14.40 5.21 7.66
CA LEU A 30 13.46 4.09 7.66
C LEU A 30 12.21 4.45 6.86
N ARG A 31 11.67 3.48 6.11
CA ARG A 31 10.42 3.64 5.36
C ARG A 31 9.30 2.84 6.01
N TYR A 32 8.24 3.54 6.38
CA TYR A 32 7.04 3.00 7.01
C TYR A 32 5.90 2.96 6.00
N TRP A 33 5.03 1.97 6.16
CA TRP A 33 3.85 1.77 5.33
C TRP A 33 2.61 1.74 6.21
N THR A 34 1.56 2.38 5.74
CA THR A 34 0.22 2.32 6.32
C THR A 34 -0.71 1.79 5.23
N ILE A 35 -1.49 0.76 5.55
CA ILE A 35 -2.37 0.08 4.61
C ILE A 35 -3.73 0.00 5.28
N ASP A 36 -4.73 0.64 4.70
CA ASP A 36 -6.10 0.62 5.21
C ASP A 36 -7.03 0.08 4.11
N ASN A 37 -7.92 -0.84 4.47
CA ASN A 37 -8.94 -1.32 3.53
C ASN A 37 -10.10 -0.32 3.41
N SER A 38 -11.03 -0.57 2.48
CA SER A 38 -12.23 0.27 2.27
C SER A 38 -13.17 0.37 3.48
N ARG A 39 -12.98 -0.45 4.53
CA ARG A 39 -13.74 -0.42 5.78
C ARG A 39 -13.01 0.34 6.90
N GLY A 40 -11.87 0.95 6.62
CA GLY A 40 -11.04 1.64 7.62
C GLY A 40 -10.23 0.72 8.52
N THR A 41 -10.15 -0.59 8.22
CA THR A 41 -9.31 -1.51 8.96
C THR A 41 -7.86 -1.41 8.50
N ARG A 42 -6.96 -1.19 9.45
CA ARG A 42 -5.50 -1.18 9.25
C ARG A 42 -4.99 -2.62 9.07
N LEU A 43 -4.22 -2.85 8.01
CA LEU A 43 -3.50 -4.10 7.78
C LEU A 43 -2.05 -3.98 8.26
N ALA A 44 -1.52 -5.06 8.82
CA ALA A 44 -0.11 -5.15 9.16
C ALA A 44 0.77 -5.14 7.89
N PRO A 45 1.68 -4.17 7.72
CA PRO A 45 2.55 -4.10 6.54
C PRO A 45 3.45 -5.33 6.36
N GLY A 46 3.89 -5.94 7.47
CA GLY A 46 4.70 -7.15 7.47
C GLY A 46 3.91 -8.45 7.29
N GLY A 47 2.57 -8.40 7.35
CA GLY A 47 1.74 -9.59 7.13
C GLY A 47 1.68 -9.99 5.66
N PRO A 48 1.23 -11.22 5.32
CA PRO A 48 1.24 -11.72 3.95
C PRO A 48 0.53 -10.82 2.94
N THR A 49 -0.64 -10.29 3.30
CA THR A 49 -1.39 -9.34 2.45
C THR A 49 -0.66 -8.00 2.32
N GLY A 50 -0.11 -7.48 3.42
CA GLY A 50 0.63 -6.22 3.43
C GLY A 50 1.86 -6.27 2.55
N GLN A 51 2.63 -7.35 2.65
CA GLN A 51 3.81 -7.58 1.81
C GLN A 51 3.46 -7.68 0.32
N ARG A 52 2.37 -8.38 -0.04
CA ARG A 52 1.90 -8.46 -1.44
C ARG A 52 1.52 -7.09 -2.00
N ILE A 53 0.83 -6.26 -1.20
CA ILE A 53 0.44 -4.90 -1.60
C ILE A 53 1.68 -4.02 -1.80
N ILE A 54 2.64 -4.05 -0.86
CA ILE A 54 3.88 -3.27 -0.95
C ILE A 54 4.71 -3.70 -2.15
N ALA A 55 4.81 -5.01 -2.42
CA ALA A 55 5.50 -5.53 -3.59
C ALA A 55 4.86 -5.05 -4.89
N ALA A 56 3.53 -5.07 -4.99
CA ALA A 56 2.82 -4.54 -6.15
C ALA A 56 3.09 -3.05 -6.39
N ILE A 57 3.11 -2.23 -5.33
CA ILE A 57 3.45 -0.79 -5.44
C ILE A 57 4.89 -0.59 -5.92
N ARG A 58 5.84 -1.39 -5.43
CA ARG A 58 7.24 -1.30 -5.86
C ARG A 58 7.41 -1.68 -7.34
N ALA A 59 6.72 -2.72 -7.79
CA ALA A 59 6.75 -3.15 -9.19
C ALA A 59 6.14 -2.09 -10.13
N ALA A 60 5.06 -1.42 -9.71
CA ALA A 60 4.40 -0.38 -10.50
C ALA A 60 5.17 0.96 -10.59
N ARG A 61 6.30 1.11 -9.87
CA ARG A 61 7.17 2.30 -9.92
C ARG A 61 8.40 2.12 -10.82
N GLN A 62 8.62 0.91 -11.35
CA GLN A 62 9.64 0.62 -12.37
C GLN A 62 9.08 0.99 -13.74
#